data_AF-A0A814Q528-F1
#
_entry.id   AF-A0A814Q528-F1
#
_cell.length_a   1.000
_cell.length_b   1.000
_cell.length_c   1.000
_cell.angle_alpha   90.00
_cell.angle_beta   90.00
_cell.angle_gamma   90.00
#
_symmetry.space_group_name_H-M   'P 1'
#
loop_
_entity.id
_entity.type
_entity.pdbx_description
1 polymer ?
#
loop_
_entity_poly.entity_id
_entity_poly.type
_entity_poly.pdbx_seq_one_letter_code
_entity_poly.pdbx_strand_id
1 'polypeptide(L)'
;MSTNEVCVGLTEAHSKSLLNNNDTFLFDCDGVLWNFPEIFPGAIELLNYLTEQGKQLFFVTNNSTKTQDDYAKRFNDIGYKAKPEQIICTAWLTAQHLKSINFKGQCYVIGMQSMVHELEKEGFQICGGIGVNSRRVKED
;
A
#
# COMPACT_ATOMS: atom_id res chain seq x y z
N MET A 1 -13.01 8.46 29.03
CA MET A 1 -14.38 8.50 28.46
C MET A 1 -14.35 7.60 27.23
N SER A 2 -14.91 6.40 27.33
CA SER A 2 -14.98 5.44 26.22
C SER A 2 -16.11 5.90 25.30
N THR A 3 -15.79 6.43 24.13
CA THR A 3 -16.78 6.57 23.06
C THR A 3 -17.17 5.16 22.66
N ASN A 4 -18.43 4.77 22.90
CA ASN A 4 -19.00 3.59 22.27
C ASN A 4 -19.06 3.88 20.77
N GLU A 5 -18.00 3.51 20.05
CA GLU A 5 -17.95 3.57 18.60
C GLU A 5 -18.85 2.46 18.06
N VAL A 6 -20.13 2.77 17.93
CA VAL A 6 -21.07 1.93 17.21
C VAL A 6 -20.82 2.17 15.72
N CYS A 7 -20.48 1.10 14.99
CA CYS A 7 -20.43 1.17 13.54
C CYS A 7 -21.84 1.46 13.03
N VAL A 8 -22.03 2.65 12.44
CA VAL A 8 -23.29 3.07 11.84
C VAL A 8 -23.22 2.88 10.33
N GLY A 9 -24.30 2.39 9.73
CA GLY A 9 -24.40 2.32 8.28
C GLY A 9 -24.27 3.71 7.65
N LEU A 10 -23.51 3.80 6.55
CA LEU A 10 -23.45 5.00 5.73
C LEU A 10 -24.79 5.21 5.02
N THR A 11 -25.55 6.20 5.48
CA THR A 11 -26.75 6.69 4.78
C THR A 11 -26.33 7.65 3.67
N GLU A 12 -27.23 7.95 2.73
CA GLU A 12 -26.96 8.92 1.67
C GLU A 12 -26.50 10.29 2.21
N ALA A 13 -27.13 10.78 3.28
CA ALA A 13 -26.75 12.03 3.92
C ALA A 13 -25.33 11.98 4.52
N HIS A 14 -24.99 10.87 5.17
CA HIS A 14 -23.64 10.68 5.71
C HIS A 14 -22.60 10.54 4.59
N SER A 15 -22.90 9.84 3.51
CA SER A 15 -22.02 9.71 2.35
C SER A 15 -21.76 11.07 1.69
N LYS A 16 -22.79 11.89 1.47
CA LYS A 16 -22.61 13.26 0.93
C LYS A 16 -21.74 14.12 1.85
N SER A 17 -21.98 14.06 3.16
CA SER A 17 -21.18 14.78 4.14
C SER A 17 -19.71 14.33 4.09
N LEU A 18 -19.47 13.03 4.04
CA LEU A 18 -18.14 12.44 3.97
C LEU A 18 -17.41 12.85 2.68
N LEU A 19 -18.11 12.85 1.54
CA LEU A 19 -17.55 13.33 0.27
C LEU A 19 -17.23 14.83 0.31
N ASN A 20 -18.10 15.66 0.88
CA ASN A 20 -17.93 17.11 0.87
C ASN A 20 -16.84 17.59 1.84
N ASN A 21 -16.70 16.94 2.98
CA ASN A 21 -15.84 17.40 4.08
C ASN A 21 -14.43 16.79 4.06
N ASN A 22 -14.13 15.88 3.15
CA ASN A 22 -12.82 15.23 3.05
C ASN A 22 -12.22 15.42 1.66
N ASP A 23 -10.98 15.86 1.62
CA ASP A 23 -10.22 16.05 0.37
C ASP A 23 -9.45 14.79 -0.03
N THR A 24 -9.14 13.93 0.95
CA THR A 24 -8.26 12.78 0.77
C THR A 24 -8.90 11.51 1.32
N PHE A 25 -8.77 10.41 0.57
CA PHE A 25 -9.28 9.10 0.93
C PHE A 25 -8.14 8.08 0.90
N LEU A 26 -8.08 7.27 1.96
CA LEU A 26 -7.16 6.15 2.07
C LEU A 26 -7.97 4.87 1.95
N PHE A 27 -7.62 4.02 1.00
CA PHE A 27 -8.24 2.72 0.79
C PHE A 27 -7.27 1.61 1.14
N ASP A 28 -7.73 0.63 1.91
CA ASP A 28 -7.10 -0.69 1.86
C ASP A 28 -7.39 -1.37 0.52
N CYS A 29 -6.62 -2.40 0.18
CA CYS A 29 -6.66 -3.10 -1.09
C CYS A 29 -7.37 -4.45 -0.98
N ASP A 30 -6.74 -5.40 -0.29
CA ASP A 30 -7.18 -6.79 -0.20
C ASP A 30 -8.39 -6.89 0.74
N GLY A 31 -9.54 -7.33 0.23
CA GLY A 31 -10.80 -7.37 1.00
C GLY A 31 -11.61 -6.06 0.97
N VAL A 32 -11.11 -5.01 0.30
CA VAL A 32 -11.81 -3.73 0.12
C VAL A 32 -12.06 -3.41 -1.34
N LEU A 33 -11.01 -3.44 -2.18
CA LEU A 33 -11.11 -3.16 -3.61
C LEU A 33 -11.22 -4.45 -4.43
N TRP A 34 -10.61 -5.53 -3.95
CA TRP A 34 -10.62 -6.83 -4.60
C TRP A 34 -10.49 -7.97 -3.59
N ASN A 35 -10.94 -9.15 -4.01
CA ASN A 35 -10.52 -10.43 -3.44
C ASN A 35 -9.80 -11.19 -4.54
N PHE A 36 -8.45 -11.18 -4.50
CA PHE A 36 -7.63 -11.56 -5.65
C PHE A 36 -8.05 -12.89 -6.30
N PRO A 37 -8.25 -12.94 -7.63
CA PRO A 37 -8.02 -11.88 -8.61
C PRO A 37 -9.22 -10.95 -8.86
N GLU A 38 -10.39 -11.23 -8.27
CA GLU A 38 -11.67 -10.58 -8.57
C GLU A 38 -11.80 -9.19 -7.95
N ILE A 39 -12.34 -8.25 -8.71
CA ILE A 39 -12.59 -6.86 -8.27
C ILE A 39 -14.00 -6.79 -7.68
N PHE A 40 -14.16 -6.08 -6.56
CA PHE A 40 -15.51 -5.87 -6.02
C PHE A 40 -16.33 -4.95 -6.94
N PRO A 41 -17.61 -5.28 -7.21
CA PRO A 41 -18.46 -4.44 -8.05
C PRO A 41 -18.54 -3.00 -7.54
N GLY A 42 -18.36 -2.02 -8.44
CA GLY A 42 -18.42 -0.60 -8.10
C GLY A 42 -17.13 -0.01 -7.53
N ALA A 43 -16.10 -0.83 -7.24
CA ALA A 43 -14.87 -0.34 -6.62
C ALA A 43 -14.10 0.63 -7.55
N ILE A 44 -13.90 0.25 -8.82
CA ILE A 44 -13.15 1.07 -9.78
C ILE A 44 -13.95 2.30 -10.20
N GLU A 45 -15.27 2.14 -10.33
CA GLU A 45 -16.20 3.24 -10.58
C GLU A 45 -16.14 4.28 -9.46
N LEU A 46 -16.09 3.85 -8.19
CA LEU A 46 -15.93 4.74 -7.06
C LEU A 46 -14.59 5.48 -7.08
N LEU A 47 -13.47 4.80 -7.35
CA LEU A 47 -12.15 5.44 -7.41
C LEU A 47 -12.08 6.49 -8.52
N ASN A 48 -12.62 6.18 -9.70
CA ASN A 48 -12.69 7.13 -10.81
C ASN A 48 -13.60 8.30 -10.48
N TYR A 49 -14.79 8.05 -9.90
CA TYR A 49 -15.70 9.10 -9.45
C TYR A 49 -15.04 10.05 -8.44
N LEU A 50 -14.37 9.53 -7.40
CA LEU A 50 -13.67 10.36 -6.43
C LEU A 50 -12.57 11.20 -7.06
N THR A 51 -11.82 10.62 -8.00
CA THR A 51 -10.79 11.33 -8.76
C THR A 51 -11.38 12.47 -9.60
N GLU A 52 -12.51 12.23 -10.27
CA GLU A 52 -13.24 13.25 -11.03
C GLU A 52 -13.79 14.37 -10.14
N GLN A 53 -14.13 14.06 -8.88
CA GLN A 53 -14.50 15.04 -7.86
C GLN A 53 -13.29 15.78 -7.26
N GLY A 54 -12.08 15.59 -7.80
CA GLY A 54 -10.86 16.25 -7.35
C GLY A 54 -10.31 15.72 -6.03
N LYS A 55 -10.74 14.54 -5.58
CA LYS A 55 -10.25 13.92 -4.34
C LYS A 55 -8.87 13.29 -4.54
N GLN A 56 -8.03 13.37 -3.52
CA GLN A 56 -6.74 12.68 -3.48
C GLN A 56 -6.93 11.26 -2.96
N LEU A 57 -6.42 10.27 -3.69
CA LEU A 57 -6.55 8.86 -3.34
C LEU A 57 -5.19 8.25 -3.02
N PHE A 58 -5.10 7.57 -1.88
CA PHE A 58 -3.97 6.75 -1.48
C PHE A 58 -4.44 5.31 -1.19
N PHE A 59 -3.57 4.36 -1.48
CA PHE A 59 -3.84 2.93 -1.32
C PHE A 59 -2.86 2.36 -0.31
N VAL A 60 -3.36 2.01 0.87
CA VAL A 60 -2.57 1.61 2.03
C VAL A 60 -2.76 0.12 2.27
N THR A 61 -1.72 -0.68 2.07
CA THR A 61 -1.84 -2.14 2.19
C THR A 61 -0.74 -2.72 3.07
N ASN A 62 -1.13 -3.69 3.90
CA ASN A 62 -0.18 -4.47 4.70
C ASN A 62 0.52 -5.56 3.87
N ASN A 63 0.10 -5.78 2.62
CA ASN A 63 0.64 -6.79 1.75
C ASN A 63 2.02 -6.37 1.21
N SER A 64 3.03 -7.15 1.58
CA SER A 64 4.42 -6.90 1.23
C SER A 64 4.89 -7.67 0.00
N THR A 65 3.99 -8.33 -0.75
CA THR A 65 4.39 -9.20 -1.88
C THR A 65 4.79 -8.46 -3.16
N LYS A 66 4.48 -7.17 -3.25
CA LYS A 66 4.61 -6.34 -4.45
C LYS A 66 5.23 -4.99 -4.12
N THR A 67 5.99 -4.45 -5.07
CA THR A 67 6.52 -3.08 -5.02
C THR A 67 5.42 -2.06 -5.27
N GLN A 68 5.69 -0.77 -5.05
CA GLN A 68 4.75 0.30 -5.43
C GLN A 68 4.42 0.27 -6.93
N ASP A 69 5.42 0.01 -7.78
CA ASP A 69 5.27 -0.05 -9.23
C ASP A 69 4.39 -1.24 -9.66
N ASP A 70 4.55 -2.39 -9.01
CA ASP A 70 3.71 -3.58 -9.27
C ASP A 70 2.23 -3.32 -8.91
N TYR A 71 1.97 -2.63 -7.81
CA TYR A 71 0.61 -2.22 -7.43
C TYR A 71 0.04 -1.19 -8.39
N ALA A 72 0.81 -0.16 -8.76
CA ALA A 72 0.39 0.84 -9.73
C ALA A 72 0.04 0.18 -11.07
N LYS A 73 0.87 -0.77 -11.54
CA LYS A 73 0.57 -1.58 -12.73
C LYS A 73 -0.73 -2.35 -12.56
N ARG A 74 -0.95 -3.02 -11.43
CA ARG A 74 -2.21 -3.75 -11.16
C ARG A 74 -3.42 -2.82 -11.25
N PHE A 75 -3.36 -1.65 -10.63
CA PHE A 75 -4.43 -0.66 -10.72
C PHE A 75 -4.71 -0.25 -12.17
N ASN A 76 -3.65 0.00 -12.95
CA ASN A 76 -3.78 0.33 -14.38
C ASN A 76 -4.47 -0.81 -15.16
N ASP A 77 -4.07 -2.06 -14.89
CA ASP A 77 -4.63 -3.25 -15.55
C ASP A 77 -6.13 -3.44 -15.24
N ILE A 78 -6.62 -2.94 -14.10
CA ILE A 78 -8.03 -3.03 -13.67
C ILE A 78 -8.83 -1.74 -13.93
N GLY A 79 -8.27 -0.79 -14.69
CA GLY A 79 -8.99 0.39 -15.16
C GLY A 79 -8.95 1.61 -14.24
N TYR A 80 -8.03 1.65 -13.27
CA TYR A 80 -7.76 2.85 -12.46
C TYR A 80 -6.31 3.31 -12.63
N LYS A 81 -6.10 4.57 -13.02
CA LYS A 81 -4.77 5.10 -13.32
C LYS A 81 -4.00 5.52 -12.07
N ALA A 82 -3.54 4.56 -11.26
CA ALA A 82 -2.74 4.83 -10.08
C ALA A 82 -1.28 5.16 -10.44
N LYS A 83 -0.69 6.08 -9.68
CA LYS A 83 0.75 6.33 -9.68
C LYS A 83 1.43 5.62 -8.49
N PRO A 84 2.71 5.22 -8.60
CA PRO A 84 3.43 4.58 -7.50
C PRO A 84 3.40 5.38 -6.19
N GLU A 85 3.42 6.71 -6.25
CA GLU A 85 3.40 7.58 -5.06
C GLU A 85 2.07 7.54 -4.30
N GLN A 86 1.01 7.04 -4.93
CA GLN A 86 -0.29 6.81 -4.28
C GLN A 86 -0.30 5.50 -3.50
N ILE A 87 0.69 4.63 -3.68
CA ILE A 87 0.75 3.30 -3.04
C ILE A 87 1.61 3.37 -1.78
N ILE A 88 1.03 3.00 -0.64
CA ILE A 88 1.74 2.84 0.62
C ILE A 88 1.65 1.36 1.01
N CYS A 89 2.61 0.56 0.54
CA CYS A 89 2.73 -0.84 0.92
C CYS A 89 3.76 -1.02 2.04
N THR A 90 3.63 -2.08 2.82
CA THR A 90 4.54 -2.36 3.95
C THR A 90 5.99 -2.56 3.53
N ALA A 91 6.26 -3.14 2.35
CA ALA A 91 7.62 -3.29 1.82
C ALA A 91 8.32 -1.93 1.68
N TRP A 92 7.64 -0.96 1.05
CA TRP A 92 8.15 0.41 0.92
C TRP A 92 8.21 1.13 2.27
N LEU A 93 7.17 1.00 3.10
CA LEU A 93 7.10 1.66 4.40
C LEU A 93 8.23 1.23 5.34
N THR A 94 8.64 -0.04 5.30
CA THR A 94 9.80 -0.54 6.04
C THR A 94 11.09 0.18 5.64
N ALA A 95 11.34 0.33 4.33
CA ALA A 95 12.52 1.05 3.84
C ALA A 95 12.50 2.53 4.25
N GLN A 96 11.35 3.19 4.11
CA GLN A 96 11.19 4.58 4.56
C GLN A 96 11.36 4.75 6.06
N HIS A 97 10.90 3.79 6.87
CA HIS A 97 11.07 3.81 8.31
C HIS A 97 12.54 3.71 8.72
N LEU A 98 13.30 2.77 8.14
CA LEU A 98 14.74 2.66 8.40
C LEU A 98 15.49 3.94 8.01
N LYS A 99 15.06 4.58 6.92
CA LYS A 99 15.62 5.86 6.46
C LYS A 99 15.32 6.99 7.44
N SER A 100 14.09 7.07 7.94
CA SER A 100 13.66 8.14 8.85
C SER A 100 14.36 8.08 10.22
N ILE A 101 14.73 6.88 10.68
CA ILE A 101 15.54 6.69 11.89
C ILE A 101 17.05 6.75 11.64
N ASN A 102 17.47 7.10 10.42
CA ASN A 102 18.87 7.18 10.00
C ASN A 102 19.68 5.89 10.28
N PHE A 103 19.06 4.73 10.05
CA PHE A 103 19.71 3.43 10.24
C PHE A 103 20.95 3.29 9.34
N LYS A 104 22.04 2.73 9.90
CA LYS A 104 23.34 2.55 9.21
C LYS A 104 23.85 1.11 9.16
N GLY A 105 23.11 0.18 9.76
CA GLY A 105 23.50 -1.23 9.78
C GLY A 105 23.19 -1.94 8.46
N GLN A 106 23.49 -3.24 8.44
CA GLN A 106 23.04 -4.14 7.38
C GLN A 106 21.70 -4.78 7.76
N CYS A 107 20.89 -5.09 6.76
CA CYS A 107 19.59 -5.71 6.93
C CYS A 107 19.68 -7.22 6.62
N TYR A 108 19.28 -8.05 7.57
CA TYR A 108 18.97 -9.47 7.31
C TYR A 108 17.46 -9.60 7.09
N VAL A 109 17.04 -9.98 5.88
CA VAL A 109 15.63 -9.84 5.46
C VAL A 109 14.89 -11.17 5.51
N ILE A 110 13.94 -11.27 6.44
CA ILE A 110 12.95 -12.35 6.48
C ILE A 110 11.65 -11.80 5.88
N GLY A 111 11.47 -11.94 4.58
CA GLY A 111 10.35 -11.33 3.87
C GLY A 111 10.33 -11.69 2.39
N MET A 112 9.54 -10.93 1.63
CA MET A 112 9.38 -11.10 0.19
C MET A 112 10.46 -10.33 -0.59
N GLN A 113 10.68 -10.70 -1.86
CA GLN A 113 11.68 -10.09 -2.73
C GLN A 113 11.43 -8.58 -2.98
N SER A 114 10.17 -8.15 -2.96
CA SER A 114 9.75 -6.75 -2.95
C SER A 114 10.32 -5.96 -1.77
N MET A 115 10.41 -6.55 -0.57
CA MET A 115 11.00 -5.87 0.58
C MET A 115 12.51 -5.67 0.38
N VAL A 116 13.21 -6.68 -0.15
CA VAL A 116 14.62 -6.54 -0.54
C VAL A 116 14.78 -5.41 -1.56
N HIS A 117 13.94 -5.39 -2.59
CA HIS A 117 13.97 -4.36 -3.62
C HIS A 117 13.80 -2.94 -3.06
N GLU A 118 12.80 -2.71 -2.22
CA GLU A 118 12.54 -1.40 -1.63
C GLU A 118 13.68 -0.96 -0.68
N LEU A 119 14.28 -1.89 0.06
CA LEU A 119 15.45 -1.60 0.90
C LEU A 119 16.68 -1.23 0.07
N GLU A 120 16.99 -1.99 -0.98
CA GLU A 120 18.11 -1.72 -1.88
C GLU A 120 17.93 -0.38 -2.61
N LYS A 121 16.69 -0.07 -3.03
CA LYS A 121 16.32 1.20 -3.68
C LYS A 121 16.63 2.41 -2.79
N GLU A 122 16.48 2.28 -1.48
CA GLU A 122 16.81 3.31 -0.49
C GLU A 122 18.28 3.26 -0.02
N GLY A 123 19.10 2.37 -0.60
CA GLY A 123 20.53 2.29 -0.35
C GLY A 123 20.93 1.44 0.87
N PHE A 124 20.01 0.65 1.43
CA PHE A 124 20.34 -0.27 2.51
C PHE A 124 21.13 -1.48 2.00
N GLN A 125 22.13 -1.90 2.79
CA GLN A 125 22.91 -3.10 2.50
C GLN A 125 22.21 -4.33 3.05
N ILE A 126 21.99 -5.34 2.21
CA ILE A 126 21.41 -6.61 2.60
C ILE A 126 22.52 -7.63 2.89
N CYS A 127 22.55 -8.20 4.10
CA CYS A 127 23.56 -9.19 4.50
C CYS A 127 23.09 -10.65 4.40
N GLY A 128 21.83 -10.87 4.04
CA GLY A 128 21.26 -12.20 3.85
C GLY A 128 19.75 -12.20 4.05
N GLY A 129 19.13 -13.37 3.96
CA GLY A 129 17.70 -13.54 4.22
C GLY A 129 16.99 -14.52 3.31
N ILE A 130 15.73 -14.81 3.63
CA ILE A 130 14.87 -15.75 2.86
C ILE A 130 14.29 -15.06 1.62
N GLY A 131 14.14 -13.73 1.65
CA GLY A 131 13.59 -12.93 0.54
C GLY A 131 14.60 -12.60 -0.56
N VAL A 132 15.87 -12.96 -0.39
CA VAL A 132 16.95 -12.70 -1.34
C VAL A 132 17.20 -14.00 -2.09
N ASN A 133 16.53 -14.23 -3.23
CA ASN A 133 16.67 -15.42 -4.11
C ASN A 133 17.80 -16.37 -3.70
N SER A 134 17.56 -17.28 -2.74
CA SER A 134 18.44 -18.38 -2.35
C SER A 134 19.96 -18.11 -2.44
N ARG A 135 20.45 -16.91 -2.10
CA ARG A 135 21.89 -16.66 -1.97
C ARG A 135 22.25 -17.04 -0.55
N ARG A 136 22.78 -18.26 -0.43
CA ARG A 136 23.44 -18.75 0.78
C ARG A 136 24.29 -17.63 1.36
N VAL A 137 24.08 -17.38 2.65
CA VAL A 137 24.98 -16.57 3.49
C VAL A 137 26.40 -16.92 3.06
N LYS A 138 27.19 -15.91 2.66
CA LYS A 138 28.62 -16.14 2.50
C LYS A 138 29.14 -16.51 3.88
N GLU A 139 29.57 -17.76 4.04
CA GLU A 139 30.34 -18.17 5.20
C GLU A 139 31.64 -17.35 5.18
N ASP A 140 31.91 -16.68 6.30
CA ASP A 140 33.17 -15.97 6.56
C ASP A 140 34.35 -16.95 6.64
#